data_AF-A0A423U205-F1
#
_entry.id   AF-A0A423U205-F1
#
_cell.length_a   1.000
_cell.length_b   1.000
_cell.length_c   1.000
_cell.angle_alpha   90.00
_cell.angle_beta   90.00
_cell.angle_gamma   90.00
#
_symmetry.space_group_name_H-M   'P 1'
#
loop_
_entity.id
_entity.type
_entity.pdbx_description
1 polymer ?
#
loop_
_entity_poly.entity_id
_entity_poly.type
_entity_poly.pdbx_seq_one_letter_code
_entity_poly.pdbx_strand_id
1 'polypeptide(L)'
;MKKSYVRRKVHSCRWISDEYEIETDSTLATNLDGNPLQVLEVSTLSALPSLASLRLTEMDLQEDVLVNISNGLGLQTAPNLSHIYTLRFRYCGHFPTVPDCHPKTDGVSSFEHLLVRVELRVAVWLVAFLTLLGNVTVLGGRGLARGDNKLLSLFIRNLAVADLLTGLYLLVVAVKDQEFRAEYHEHAYYWMTSWECTITGVLAMTSAEVSVLVLAFMSVERWMCIAWPLRSPRLSLRSARSVLAGIWALGLLLALAPVMYYRSKQGFYGTNGLCFPLHLDDPWVPGWLYSALVFVGINQVG
;
A
#
# COMPACT_ATOMS: atom_id res chain seq x y z
N MET A 1 -14.54 53.81 -0.75
CA MET A 1 -13.66 54.20 0.38
C MET A 1 -12.80 53.00 0.77
N LYS A 2 -11.48 53.19 0.80
CA LYS A 2 -10.37 52.37 1.33
C LYS A 2 -10.35 50.85 1.03
N LYS A 3 -9.55 50.48 0.02
CA LYS A 3 -8.93 49.15 -0.12
C LYS A 3 -7.76 49.05 0.88
N SER A 4 -7.78 48.06 1.77
CA SER A 4 -6.62 47.72 2.61
C SER A 4 -5.91 46.50 2.03
N TYR A 5 -4.66 46.70 1.61
CA TYR A 5 -3.77 45.68 1.07
C TYR A 5 -2.81 45.26 2.20
N VAL A 6 -2.91 44.03 2.71
CA VAL A 6 -1.90 43.48 3.62
C VAL A 6 -1.07 42.49 2.83
N ARG A 7 0.14 42.92 2.48
CA ARG A 7 1.16 42.15 1.76
C ARG A 7 2.07 41.48 2.79
N ARG A 8 1.99 40.17 3.00
CA ARG A 8 3.09 39.38 3.58
C ARG A 8 3.61 38.40 2.55
N LYS A 9 4.87 38.60 2.17
CA LYS A 9 5.69 37.68 1.39
C LYS A 9 5.93 36.42 2.23
N VAL A 10 5.58 35.25 1.69
CA VAL A 10 6.18 33.98 2.10
C VAL A 10 6.65 33.29 0.82
N HIS A 11 7.88 32.80 0.87
CA HIS A 11 8.66 32.31 -0.25
C HIS A 11 8.04 31.05 -0.89
N SER A 12 8.21 31.00 -2.21
CA SER A 12 7.91 29.92 -3.14
C SER A 12 8.32 28.51 -2.66
N CYS A 13 7.36 27.59 -2.61
CA CYS A 13 7.55 26.19 -3.03
C CYS A 13 6.32 25.78 -3.85
N ARG A 14 6.58 25.38 -5.09
CA ARG A 14 5.61 25.04 -6.13
C ARG A 14 5.46 23.52 -6.13
N TRP A 15 4.32 23.01 -5.67
CA TRP A 15 3.86 21.65 -5.96
C TRP A 15 2.38 21.71 -6.34
N ILE A 16 2.18 21.42 -7.63
CA ILE A 16 1.06 20.74 -8.28
C ILE A 16 -0.35 21.10 -7.81
N SER A 17 -1.02 21.80 -8.71
CA SER A 17 -2.44 22.16 -8.70
C SER A 17 -3.35 20.96 -8.55
N ASP A 18 -4.07 20.90 -7.43
CA ASP A 18 -5.48 20.49 -7.41
C ASP A 18 -6.26 21.69 -6.84
N GLU A 19 -7.29 22.09 -7.56
CA GLU A 19 -8.15 23.24 -7.26
C GLU A 19 -8.80 23.06 -5.88
N TYR A 20 -8.28 23.75 -4.87
CA TYR A 20 -9.04 24.00 -3.63
C TYR A 20 -10.03 25.12 -3.92
N GLU A 21 -11.17 24.75 -4.51
CA GLU A 21 -12.34 25.61 -4.52
C GLU A 21 -12.90 25.62 -3.09
N ILE A 22 -12.45 26.60 -2.30
CA ILE A 22 -13.12 26.94 -1.05
C ILE A 22 -14.41 27.64 -1.46
N GLU A 23 -15.44 26.86 -1.74
CA GLU A 23 -16.79 27.37 -1.92
C GLU A 23 -17.29 27.84 -0.55
N THR A 24 -17.09 29.13 -0.29
CA THR A 24 -17.78 29.85 0.78
C THR A 24 -19.24 30.00 0.37
N ASP A 25 -20.01 28.93 0.49
CA ASP A 25 -21.47 29.05 0.54
C ASP A 25 -21.94 29.01 2.00
N SER A 26 -23.07 29.64 2.22
CA SER A 26 -23.82 29.91 3.45
C SER A 26 -24.22 28.69 4.30
N THR A 27 -23.49 27.59 4.19
CA THR A 27 -23.75 26.28 4.79
C THR A 27 -22.93 26.04 6.06
N LEU A 28 -23.54 25.54 7.13
CA LEU A 28 -22.85 25.23 8.39
C LEU A 28 -21.96 24.00 8.19
N ALA A 29 -20.66 24.24 8.02
CA ALA A 29 -19.63 23.21 7.95
C ALA A 29 -19.06 22.95 9.34
N THR A 30 -19.18 21.73 9.87
CA THR A 30 -18.53 21.36 11.13
C THR A 30 -17.27 20.56 10.84
N ASN A 31 -16.12 21.16 11.15
CA ASN A 31 -14.85 20.46 11.13
C ASN A 31 -14.59 19.85 12.52
N LEU A 32 -14.41 18.53 12.57
CA LEU A 32 -14.09 17.80 13.78
C LEU A 32 -12.63 17.31 13.80
N ASP A 33 -11.83 17.67 12.80
CA ASP A 33 -10.40 17.38 12.75
C ASP A 33 -9.70 17.92 14.01
N GLY A 34 -8.81 17.12 14.60
CA GLY A 34 -8.04 17.50 15.79
C GLY A 34 -8.81 17.59 17.11
N ASN A 35 -10.10 17.21 17.17
CA ASN A 35 -10.82 17.16 18.45
C ASN A 35 -10.36 15.94 19.28
N PRO A 36 -10.11 16.11 20.60
CA PRO A 36 -9.71 15.00 21.48
C PRO A 36 -10.84 14.00 21.77
N LEU A 37 -12.04 14.20 21.19
CA LEU A 37 -13.20 13.34 21.36
C LEU A 37 -13.09 12.13 20.42
N GLN A 38 -12.43 11.07 20.89
CA GLN A 38 -12.47 9.74 20.24
C GLN A 38 -13.88 9.10 20.23
N VAL A 39 -14.85 9.76 20.88
CA VAL A 39 -16.24 9.33 20.96
C VAL A 39 -17.10 10.51 20.53
N LEU A 40 -17.58 10.48 19.29
CA LEU A 40 -18.62 11.41 18.85
C LEU A 40 -19.93 10.98 19.51
N GLU A 41 -20.39 11.74 20.50
CA GLU A 41 -21.67 11.46 21.12
C GLU A 41 -22.78 11.89 20.17
N VAL A 42 -23.60 10.94 19.71
CA VAL A 42 -24.70 11.16 18.74
C VAL A 42 -25.61 12.35 19.11
N SER A 43 -25.74 12.63 20.41
CA SER A 43 -26.45 13.78 20.97
C SER A 43 -25.90 15.14 20.52
N THR A 44 -24.59 15.28 20.27
CA THR A 44 -23.99 16.54 19.80
C THR A 44 -24.34 16.86 18.35
N LEU A 45 -24.49 15.85 17.49
CA LEU A 45 -24.92 16.02 16.10
C LEU A 45 -26.42 16.37 16.01
N SER A 46 -27.24 15.85 16.93
CA SER A 46 -28.67 16.20 17.02
C SER A 46 -28.92 17.69 17.32
N ALA A 47 -27.93 18.40 17.85
CA ALA A 47 -28.00 19.84 18.13
C ALA A 47 -27.68 20.72 16.90
N LEU A 48 -27.35 20.13 15.74
CA LEU A 48 -26.90 20.83 14.53
C LEU A 48 -27.78 20.52 13.30
N PRO A 49 -29.07 20.93 13.28
CA PRO A 49 -30.00 20.61 12.20
C PRO A 49 -29.65 21.25 10.84
N SER A 50 -28.80 22.28 10.83
CA SER A 50 -28.34 22.98 9.62
C SER A 50 -27.00 22.46 9.08
N LEU A 51 -26.47 21.35 9.63
CA LEU A 51 -25.19 20.80 9.22
C LEU A 51 -25.24 20.33 7.76
N ALA A 52 -24.38 20.90 6.92
CA ALA A 52 -24.30 20.57 5.50
C ALA A 52 -23.06 19.77 5.13
N SER A 53 -21.95 19.96 5.86
CA SER A 53 -20.71 19.22 5.64
C SER A 53 -20.04 18.79 6.94
N LEU A 54 -19.57 17.54 6.97
CA LEU A 54 -18.85 16.95 8.09
C LEU A 54 -17.47 16.46 7.65
N ARG A 55 -16.42 16.82 8.38
CA ARG A 55 -15.03 16.44 8.09
C ARG A 55 -14.43 15.59 9.22
N LEU A 56 -13.94 14.41 8.84
CA LEU A 56 -13.37 13.33 9.66
C LEU A 56 -12.02 12.87 9.08
N THR A 57 -11.23 13.80 8.54
CA THR A 57 -10.07 13.47 7.69
C THR A 57 -8.82 13.07 8.47
N GLU A 58 -8.73 13.42 9.76
CA GLU A 58 -7.54 13.12 10.58
C GLU A 58 -7.74 11.97 11.58
N MET A 59 -8.84 11.22 11.48
CA MET A 59 -9.18 10.15 12.43
C MET A 59 -9.19 8.77 11.75
N ASP A 60 -8.30 7.87 12.19
CA ASP A 60 -8.39 6.44 11.82
C ASP A 60 -9.42 5.74 12.72
N LEU A 61 -10.68 5.82 12.31
CA LEU A 61 -11.81 5.30 13.08
C LEU A 61 -11.89 3.77 12.98
N GLN A 62 -12.16 3.12 14.11
CA GLN A 62 -12.55 1.70 14.11
C GLN A 62 -13.97 1.55 13.53
N GLU A 63 -14.25 0.36 13.00
CA GLU A 63 -15.52 0.02 12.37
C GLU A 63 -16.74 0.22 13.29
N ASP A 64 -16.61 -0.13 14.57
CA ASP A 64 -17.64 0.06 15.59
C ASP A 64 -17.98 1.54 15.82
N VAL A 65 -16.97 2.40 15.76
CA VAL A 65 -17.15 3.86 15.85
C VAL A 65 -17.82 4.40 14.59
N LEU A 66 -17.44 3.92 13.41
CA LEU A 66 -18.08 4.31 12.14
C LEU A 66 -19.56 3.92 12.10
N VAL A 67 -19.90 2.72 12.56
CA VAL A 67 -21.30 2.26 12.66
C VAL A 67 -22.08 3.10 13.67
N ASN A 68 -21.48 3.45 14.82
CA ASN A 68 -22.13 4.30 15.81
C ASN A 68 -22.41 5.72 15.27
N ILE A 69 -21.44 6.29 14.55
CA ILE A 69 -21.57 7.59 13.89
C ILE A 69 -22.65 7.52 12.81
N SER A 70 -22.61 6.51 11.92
CA SER A 70 -23.62 6.27 10.88
C SER A 70 -25.03 6.16 11.44
N ASN A 71 -25.22 5.31 12.45
CA ASN A 71 -26.51 5.15 13.13
C ASN A 71 -26.99 6.47 13.77
N GLY A 72 -26.06 7.25 14.32
CA GLY A 72 -26.34 8.55 14.90
C GLY A 72 -26.64 9.66 13.88
N LEU A 73 -26.16 9.50 12.64
CA LEU A 73 -26.40 10.37 11.50
C LEU A 73 -27.60 9.97 10.63
N GLY A 74 -28.35 8.94 11.05
CA GLY A 74 -29.57 8.52 10.36
C GLY A 74 -30.54 9.67 10.10
N LEU A 75 -31.42 9.50 9.11
CA LEU A 75 -32.30 10.52 8.48
C LEU A 75 -33.07 11.51 9.38
N GLN A 76 -33.07 11.35 10.71
CA GLN A 76 -33.77 12.23 11.65
C GLN A 76 -32.89 13.29 12.33
N THR A 77 -31.56 13.14 12.35
CA THR A 77 -30.65 13.99 13.15
C THR A 77 -29.93 15.07 12.33
N ALA A 78 -29.62 14.81 11.06
CA ALA A 78 -28.94 15.77 10.17
C ALA A 78 -29.48 15.69 8.73
N PRO A 79 -30.72 16.15 8.47
CA PRO A 79 -31.38 15.98 7.16
C PRO A 79 -30.73 16.78 6.03
N ASN A 80 -29.98 17.83 6.35
CA ASN A 80 -29.32 18.70 5.37
C ASN A 80 -27.87 18.30 5.05
N LEU A 81 -27.38 17.18 5.61
CA LEU A 81 -26.00 16.76 5.39
C LEU A 81 -25.82 16.24 3.96
N SER A 82 -25.10 17.01 3.13
CA SER A 82 -24.83 16.67 1.74
C SER A 82 -23.42 16.14 1.52
N HIS A 83 -22.43 16.61 2.30
CA HIS A 83 -21.02 16.25 2.13
C HIS A 83 -20.40 15.62 3.38
N ILE A 84 -19.71 14.49 3.20
CA ILE A 84 -18.83 13.90 4.21
C ILE A 84 -17.42 13.75 3.66
N TYR A 85 -16.43 14.17 4.44
CA TYR A 85 -15.01 13.95 4.16
C TYR A 85 -14.44 13.00 5.20
N THR A 86 -13.85 11.89 4.76
CA THR A 86 -13.28 10.86 5.62
C THR A 86 -11.79 10.65 5.30
N LEU A 87 -11.06 9.96 6.18
CA LEU A 87 -9.66 9.61 5.91
C LEU A 87 -9.49 8.62 4.73
N ARG A 88 -10.40 7.65 4.58
CA ARG A 88 -10.30 6.57 3.58
C ARG A 88 -11.61 6.40 2.84
N PHE A 89 -11.55 6.17 1.51
CA PHE A 89 -12.73 6.02 0.66
C PHE A 89 -13.70 4.92 1.14
N ARG A 90 -13.20 3.86 1.78
CA ARG A 90 -14.01 2.76 2.32
C ARG A 90 -14.98 3.20 3.42
N TYR A 91 -14.64 4.27 4.17
CA TYR A 91 -15.50 4.76 5.24
C TYR A 91 -16.81 5.35 4.70
N CYS A 92 -16.83 5.77 3.44
CA CYS A 92 -18.05 6.19 2.76
C CYS A 92 -19.12 5.08 2.67
N GLY A 93 -18.72 3.80 2.76
CA GLY A 93 -19.67 2.67 2.72
C GLY A 93 -20.62 2.66 3.92
N HIS A 94 -20.22 3.29 5.03
CA HIS A 94 -21.05 3.43 6.23
C HIS A 94 -22.07 4.57 6.12
N PHE A 95 -21.97 5.44 5.12
CA PHE A 95 -22.81 6.62 4.97
C PHE A 95 -23.61 6.60 3.64
N PRO A 96 -24.39 5.54 3.36
CA PRO A 96 -25.12 5.42 2.09
C PRO A 96 -26.20 6.50 1.89
N THR A 97 -26.63 7.15 2.97
CA THR A 97 -27.67 8.19 2.95
C THR A 97 -27.12 9.56 2.58
N VAL A 98 -25.79 9.73 2.56
CA VAL A 98 -25.14 11.01 2.25
C VAL A 98 -24.82 11.06 0.75
N PRO A 99 -25.31 12.08 0.01
CA PRO A 99 -25.14 12.15 -1.44
C PRO A 99 -23.69 12.19 -1.94
N ASP A 100 -22.79 12.89 -1.23
CA ASP A 100 -21.42 13.07 -1.67
C ASP A 100 -20.41 12.80 -0.54
N CYS A 101 -19.67 11.69 -0.67
CA CYS A 101 -18.63 11.30 0.27
C CYS A 101 -17.26 11.24 -0.41
N HIS A 102 -16.25 11.77 0.29
CA HIS A 102 -14.86 11.85 -0.16
C HIS A 102 -13.90 11.24 0.86
N PRO A 103 -12.69 10.78 0.44
CA PRO A 103 -12.23 10.70 -0.94
C PRO A 103 -12.88 9.52 -1.69
N LYS A 104 -13.02 9.60 -3.01
CA LYS A 104 -13.56 8.49 -3.82
C LYS A 104 -12.49 7.47 -4.23
N THR A 105 -11.21 7.81 -4.03
CA THR A 105 -10.05 7.01 -4.43
C THR A 105 -8.85 7.31 -3.54
N ASP A 106 -7.96 6.33 -3.37
CA ASP A 106 -6.62 6.49 -2.80
C ASP A 106 -5.53 6.70 -3.88
N GLY A 107 -5.93 6.88 -5.15
CA GLY A 107 -5.06 7.00 -6.32
C GLY A 107 -4.90 5.70 -7.12
N VAL A 108 -5.06 4.54 -6.46
CA VAL A 108 -4.91 3.21 -7.07
C VAL A 108 -6.23 2.45 -7.06
N SER A 109 -6.92 2.45 -5.93
CA SER A 109 -8.23 1.88 -5.65
C SER A 109 -9.29 2.97 -5.54
N SER A 110 -10.55 2.63 -5.81
CA SER A 110 -11.71 3.50 -5.61
C SER A 110 -12.80 2.80 -4.82
N PHE A 111 -13.90 3.49 -4.52
CA PHE A 111 -15.06 2.89 -3.86
C PHE A 111 -15.61 1.66 -4.61
N GLU A 112 -15.66 1.71 -5.93
CA GLU A 112 -16.26 0.64 -6.76
C GLU A 112 -15.25 -0.37 -7.29
N HIS A 113 -13.95 -0.03 -7.30
CA HIS A 113 -12.95 -0.84 -8.00
C HIS A 113 -11.65 -0.97 -7.20
N LEU A 114 -11.11 -2.20 -7.15
CA LEU A 114 -9.79 -2.45 -6.59
C LEU A 114 -8.69 -1.70 -7.35
N LEU A 115 -8.73 -1.72 -8.68
CA LEU A 115 -7.93 -0.86 -9.55
C LEU A 115 -8.83 0.13 -10.27
N VAL A 116 -8.73 1.42 -9.95
CA VAL A 116 -9.61 2.46 -10.51
C VAL A 116 -9.36 2.70 -12.00
N ARG A 117 -8.10 2.63 -12.43
CA ARG A 117 -7.67 2.98 -13.80
C ARG A 117 -7.55 1.75 -14.69
N VAL A 118 -8.04 1.84 -15.93
CA VAL A 118 -7.95 0.74 -16.91
C VAL A 118 -6.49 0.42 -17.28
N GLU A 119 -5.64 1.43 -17.28
CA GLU A 119 -4.21 1.30 -17.58
C GLU A 119 -3.53 0.41 -16.54
N LEU A 120 -3.88 0.56 -15.26
CA LEU A 120 -3.37 -0.27 -14.17
C LEU A 120 -3.83 -1.72 -14.34
N ARG A 121 -5.10 -1.95 -14.68
CA ARG A 121 -5.65 -3.30 -14.88
C ARG A 121 -4.92 -4.04 -15.99
N VAL A 122 -4.72 -3.38 -17.14
CA VAL A 122 -3.99 -3.95 -18.28
C VAL A 122 -2.54 -4.20 -17.91
N ALA A 123 -1.89 -3.26 -17.20
CA ALA A 123 -0.51 -3.41 -16.76
C ALA A 123 -0.32 -4.58 -15.81
N VAL A 124 -1.18 -4.76 -14.80
CA VAL A 124 -1.08 -5.86 -13.83
C VAL A 124 -1.20 -7.21 -14.53
N TRP A 125 -2.19 -7.39 -15.43
CA TRP A 125 -2.32 -8.62 -16.21
C TRP A 125 -1.08 -8.89 -17.08
N LEU A 126 -0.62 -7.87 -17.81
CA LEU A 126 0.54 -8.00 -18.70
C LEU A 126 1.80 -8.37 -17.91
N VAL A 127 2.08 -7.66 -16.82
CA VAL A 127 3.26 -7.89 -15.98
C VAL A 127 3.18 -9.23 -15.27
N ALA A 128 1.99 -9.66 -14.81
CA ALA A 128 1.81 -10.98 -14.21
C ALA A 128 2.19 -12.09 -15.20
N PHE A 129 1.61 -12.08 -16.41
CA PHE A 129 1.92 -13.09 -17.42
C PHE A 129 3.36 -13.03 -17.90
N LEU A 130 3.90 -11.83 -18.16
CA LEU A 130 5.28 -11.67 -18.61
C LEU A 130 6.28 -12.18 -17.57
N THR A 131 6.06 -11.83 -16.30
CA THR A 131 6.91 -12.26 -15.19
C THR A 131 6.83 -13.77 -14.99
N LEU A 132 5.63 -14.35 -15.06
CA LEU A 132 5.46 -15.80 -14.92
C LEU A 132 6.11 -16.58 -16.07
N LEU A 133 5.76 -16.25 -17.33
CA LEU A 133 6.29 -16.94 -18.50
C LEU A 133 7.79 -16.72 -18.68
N GLY A 134 8.26 -15.50 -18.48
CA GLY A 134 9.67 -15.14 -18.57
C GLY A 134 10.51 -15.94 -17.59
N ASN A 135 10.13 -15.95 -16.32
CA ASN A 135 10.92 -16.64 -15.29
C ASN A 135 10.82 -18.18 -15.38
N VAL A 136 9.67 -18.74 -15.78
CA VAL A 136 9.58 -20.18 -16.12
C VAL A 136 10.55 -20.54 -17.24
N THR A 137 10.61 -19.71 -18.29
CA THR A 137 11.53 -19.92 -19.42
C THR A 137 12.98 -19.82 -18.97
N VAL A 138 13.33 -18.88 -18.08
CA VAL A 138 14.67 -18.77 -17.50
C VAL A 138 15.05 -20.03 -16.71
N LEU A 139 14.14 -20.53 -15.87
CA LEU A 139 14.37 -21.77 -15.10
C LEU A 139 14.57 -22.97 -16.02
N GLY A 140 13.71 -23.13 -17.04
CA GLY A 140 13.82 -24.21 -18.03
C GLY A 140 15.11 -24.13 -18.85
N GLY A 141 15.42 -22.95 -19.40
CA GLY A 141 16.62 -22.71 -20.21
C GLY A 141 17.91 -22.97 -19.43
N ARG A 142 18.01 -22.44 -18.20
CA ARG A 142 19.17 -22.71 -17.33
C ARG A 142 19.23 -24.16 -16.86
N GLY A 143 18.09 -24.87 -16.78
CA GLY A 143 18.02 -26.29 -16.45
C GLY A 143 18.63 -27.18 -17.54
N LEU A 144 18.41 -26.83 -18.80
CA LEU A 144 18.87 -27.58 -19.98
C LEU A 144 20.32 -27.23 -20.40
N ALA A 145 20.81 -26.04 -20.07
CA ALA A 145 22.16 -25.60 -20.40
C ALA A 145 23.23 -26.40 -19.61
N ARG A 146 24.08 -27.16 -20.33
CA ARG A 146 25.12 -28.02 -19.75
C ARG A 146 26.47 -27.32 -19.49
N GLY A 147 26.68 -26.11 -20.02
CA GLY A 147 27.98 -25.40 -20.01
C GLY A 147 28.05 -24.15 -19.13
N ASP A 148 27.01 -23.83 -18.35
CA ASP A 148 26.95 -22.55 -17.63
C ASP A 148 27.80 -22.52 -16.36
N ASN A 149 28.30 -21.32 -16.03
CA ASN A 149 28.87 -20.99 -14.73
C ASN A 149 27.87 -21.39 -13.62
N LYS A 150 28.11 -22.55 -12.97
CA LYS A 150 27.17 -23.16 -12.00
C LYS A 150 26.78 -22.20 -10.87
N LEU A 151 27.70 -21.33 -10.47
CA LEU A 151 27.47 -20.30 -9.46
C LEU A 151 26.48 -19.22 -9.94
N LEU A 152 26.76 -18.61 -11.10
CA LEU A 152 25.88 -17.62 -11.71
C LEU A 152 24.49 -18.22 -12.04
N SER A 153 24.47 -19.44 -12.56
CA SER A 153 23.21 -20.13 -12.83
C SER A 153 22.40 -20.39 -11.55
N LEU A 154 23.05 -20.61 -10.40
CA LEU A 154 22.36 -20.79 -9.13
C LEU A 154 21.69 -19.48 -8.68
N PHE A 155 22.39 -18.34 -8.78
CA PHE A 155 21.83 -17.04 -8.45
C PHE A 155 20.67 -16.65 -9.39
N ILE A 156 20.85 -16.80 -10.70
CA ILE A 156 19.80 -16.51 -11.69
C ILE A 156 18.55 -17.37 -11.45
N ARG A 157 18.72 -18.65 -11.09
CA ARG A 157 17.57 -19.52 -10.75
C ARG A 157 16.85 -19.05 -9.49
N ASN A 158 17.57 -18.60 -8.46
CA ASN A 158 16.94 -18.07 -7.25
C ASN A 158 16.21 -16.76 -7.50
N LEU A 159 16.80 -15.87 -8.31
CA LEU A 159 16.15 -14.63 -8.74
C LEU A 159 14.86 -14.93 -9.52
N ALA A 160 14.92 -15.88 -10.45
CA ALA A 160 13.73 -16.30 -11.20
C ALA A 160 12.64 -16.89 -10.29
N VAL A 161 13.00 -17.65 -9.24
CA VAL A 161 12.02 -18.15 -8.26
C VAL A 161 11.40 -17.01 -7.45
N ALA A 162 12.19 -16.02 -7.03
CA ALA A 162 11.67 -14.83 -6.35
C ALA A 162 10.69 -14.08 -7.28
N ASP A 163 11.10 -13.76 -8.51
CA ASP A 163 10.25 -13.06 -9.47
C ASP A 163 8.96 -13.83 -9.81
N LEU A 164 8.97 -15.17 -9.80
CA LEU A 164 7.74 -15.97 -9.92
C LEU A 164 6.76 -15.72 -8.77
N LEU A 165 7.23 -15.49 -7.55
CA LEU A 165 6.37 -15.09 -6.43
C LEU A 165 5.74 -13.72 -6.68
N THR A 166 6.48 -12.77 -7.27
CA THR A 166 5.89 -11.48 -7.72
C THR A 166 4.83 -11.71 -8.79
N GLY A 167 5.10 -12.58 -9.77
CA GLY A 167 4.13 -12.93 -10.81
C GLY A 167 2.84 -13.54 -10.23
N LEU A 168 2.97 -14.43 -9.24
CA LEU A 168 1.84 -15.01 -8.52
C LEU A 168 1.07 -13.96 -7.72
N TYR A 169 1.77 -13.08 -6.99
CA TYR A 169 1.18 -11.95 -6.29
C TYR A 169 0.33 -11.08 -7.22
N LEU A 170 0.89 -10.65 -8.36
CA LEU A 170 0.17 -9.81 -9.33
C LEU A 170 -1.02 -10.55 -9.94
N LEU A 171 -0.91 -11.87 -10.16
CA LEU A 171 -2.01 -12.68 -10.64
C LEU A 171 -3.16 -12.73 -9.63
N VAL A 172 -2.87 -12.88 -8.33
CA VAL A 172 -3.90 -12.84 -7.27
C VAL A 172 -4.60 -11.49 -7.26
N VAL A 173 -3.84 -10.39 -7.31
CA VAL A 173 -4.41 -9.02 -7.38
C VAL A 173 -5.29 -8.86 -8.63
N ALA A 174 -4.85 -9.34 -9.79
CA ALA A 174 -5.62 -9.26 -11.04
C ALA A 174 -6.94 -10.04 -10.96
N VAL A 175 -6.93 -11.21 -10.34
CA VAL A 175 -8.13 -12.03 -10.14
C VAL A 175 -9.09 -11.34 -9.17
N LYS A 176 -8.58 -10.81 -8.05
CA LYS A 176 -9.39 -10.07 -7.07
C LYS A 176 -9.97 -8.77 -7.62
N ASP A 177 -9.25 -8.07 -8.49
CA ASP A 177 -9.80 -6.91 -9.22
C ASP A 177 -11.01 -7.26 -10.08
N GLN A 178 -10.99 -8.42 -10.74
CA GLN A 178 -12.15 -8.90 -11.51
C GLN A 178 -13.30 -9.34 -10.61
N GLU A 179 -13.00 -10.00 -9.48
CA GLU A 179 -13.99 -10.49 -8.52
C GLU A 179 -14.74 -9.32 -7.85
N PHE A 180 -14.04 -8.26 -7.46
CA PHE A 180 -14.61 -7.14 -6.72
C PHE A 180 -15.13 -6.00 -7.60
N ARG A 181 -15.39 -6.26 -8.87
CA ARG A 181 -15.66 -5.20 -9.84
C ARG A 181 -17.02 -4.56 -9.60
N ALA A 182 -17.04 -3.23 -9.52
CA ALA A 182 -18.20 -2.37 -9.25
C ALA A 182 -18.69 -2.40 -7.78
N GLU A 183 -18.36 -3.46 -7.05
CA GLU A 183 -18.84 -3.69 -5.68
C GLU A 183 -17.66 -3.77 -4.68
N TYR A 184 -16.51 -3.16 -5.00
CA TYR A 184 -15.31 -3.30 -4.15
C TYR A 184 -15.51 -2.81 -2.72
N HIS A 185 -16.28 -1.75 -2.48
CA HIS A 185 -16.57 -1.25 -1.13
C HIS A 185 -17.17 -2.32 -0.20
N GLU A 186 -17.99 -3.25 -0.70
CA GLU A 186 -18.59 -4.33 0.11
C GLU A 186 -17.54 -5.38 0.50
N HIS A 187 -16.54 -5.59 -0.36
CA HIS A 187 -15.49 -6.59 -0.17
C HIS A 187 -14.21 -6.05 0.47
N ALA A 188 -13.98 -4.73 0.40
CA ALA A 188 -12.74 -4.08 0.78
C ALA A 188 -12.31 -4.43 2.21
N TYR A 189 -13.23 -4.34 3.17
CA TYR A 189 -12.95 -4.66 4.57
C TYR A 189 -12.55 -6.14 4.74
N TYR A 190 -13.35 -7.05 4.20
CA TYR A 190 -13.10 -8.49 4.33
C TYR A 190 -11.80 -8.90 3.64
N TRP A 191 -11.55 -8.38 2.44
CA TRP A 191 -10.31 -8.61 1.70
C TRP A 191 -9.09 -8.15 2.51
N MET A 192 -9.04 -6.88 2.89
CA MET A 192 -7.87 -6.31 3.58
C MET A 192 -7.62 -6.91 4.97
N THR A 193 -8.66 -7.37 5.66
CA THR A 193 -8.52 -8.04 6.97
C THR A 193 -8.29 -9.55 6.86
N SER A 194 -8.41 -10.13 5.66
CA SER A 194 -8.28 -11.57 5.45
C SER A 194 -6.85 -12.08 5.56
N TRP A 195 -6.75 -13.39 5.81
CA TRP A 195 -5.49 -14.10 5.71
C TRP A 195 -5.02 -14.22 4.25
N GLU A 196 -5.92 -14.16 3.27
CA GLU A 196 -5.57 -14.17 1.84
C GLU A 196 -4.74 -12.94 1.48
N CYS A 197 -5.18 -11.75 1.91
CA CYS A 197 -4.44 -10.50 1.75
C CYS A 197 -3.10 -10.55 2.48
N THR A 198 -3.08 -11.06 3.71
CA THR A 198 -1.84 -11.21 4.48
C THR A 198 -0.83 -12.13 3.79
N ILE A 199 -1.24 -13.29 3.28
CA ILE A 199 -0.36 -14.20 2.50
C ILE A 199 0.12 -13.48 1.23
N THR A 200 -0.78 -12.81 0.52
CA THR A 200 -0.48 -12.08 -0.72
C THR A 200 0.61 -11.03 -0.49
N GLY A 201 0.50 -10.26 0.60
CA GLY A 201 1.51 -9.29 1.02
C GLY A 201 2.84 -9.91 1.45
N VAL A 202 2.82 -11.02 2.21
CA VAL A 202 4.02 -11.76 2.59
C VAL A 202 4.76 -12.30 1.37
N LEU A 203 4.05 -12.82 0.37
CA LEU A 203 4.61 -13.28 -0.90
C LEU A 203 5.31 -12.14 -1.65
N ALA A 204 4.62 -10.99 -1.78
CA ALA A 204 5.16 -9.82 -2.45
C ALA A 204 6.40 -9.26 -1.76
N MET A 205 6.36 -9.16 -0.42
CA MET A 205 7.47 -8.64 0.37
C MET A 205 8.66 -9.60 0.35
N THR A 206 8.44 -10.89 0.57
CA THR A 206 9.53 -11.89 0.51
C THR A 206 10.21 -11.87 -0.85
N SER A 207 9.41 -11.78 -1.93
CA SER A 207 9.93 -11.68 -3.29
C SER A 207 10.83 -10.46 -3.49
N ALA A 208 10.32 -9.27 -3.15
CA ALA A 208 11.05 -8.02 -3.30
C ALA A 208 12.37 -8.03 -2.52
N GLU A 209 12.34 -8.45 -1.26
CA GLU A 209 13.52 -8.52 -0.40
C GLU A 209 14.55 -9.52 -0.92
N VAL A 210 14.12 -10.74 -1.27
CA VAL A 210 15.04 -11.76 -1.78
C VAL A 210 15.67 -11.31 -3.09
N SER A 211 14.90 -10.72 -4.02
CA SER A 211 15.44 -10.22 -5.29
C SER A 211 16.48 -9.12 -5.06
N VAL A 212 16.20 -8.13 -4.20
CA VAL A 212 17.15 -7.05 -3.88
C VAL A 212 18.41 -7.60 -3.22
N LEU A 213 18.29 -8.47 -2.22
CA LEU A 213 19.44 -9.05 -1.51
C LEU A 213 20.29 -9.95 -2.42
N VAL A 214 19.68 -10.73 -3.31
CA VAL A 214 20.40 -11.54 -4.30
C VAL A 214 21.15 -10.64 -5.29
N LEU A 215 20.50 -9.61 -5.82
CA LEU A 215 21.12 -8.66 -6.75
C LEU A 215 22.28 -7.91 -6.10
N ALA A 216 22.10 -7.41 -4.87
CA ALA A 216 23.14 -6.75 -4.10
C ALA A 216 24.33 -7.69 -3.87
N PHE A 217 24.07 -8.93 -3.47
CA PHE A 217 25.14 -9.92 -3.28
C PHE A 217 25.89 -10.23 -4.58
N MET A 218 25.17 -10.40 -5.70
CA MET A 218 25.78 -10.60 -7.02
C MET A 218 26.65 -9.42 -7.44
N SER A 219 26.20 -8.19 -7.19
CA SER A 219 26.96 -6.96 -7.49
C SER A 219 28.25 -6.89 -6.67
N VAL A 220 28.17 -7.17 -5.37
CA VAL A 220 29.32 -7.18 -4.46
C VAL A 220 30.33 -8.28 -4.82
N GLU A 221 29.86 -9.47 -5.17
CA GLU A 221 30.71 -10.58 -5.61
C GLU A 221 31.49 -10.21 -6.88
N ARG A 222 30.80 -9.65 -7.89
CA ARG A 222 31.43 -9.20 -9.13
C ARG A 222 32.41 -8.08 -8.90
N TRP A 223 32.04 -7.09 -8.08
CA TRP A 223 32.90 -5.96 -7.75
C TRP A 223 34.20 -6.44 -7.08
N MET A 224 34.12 -7.35 -6.10
CA MET A 224 35.31 -7.91 -5.45
C MET A 224 36.22 -8.66 -6.42
N CYS A 225 35.65 -9.43 -7.36
CA CYS A 225 36.44 -10.13 -8.37
C CYS A 225 37.16 -9.16 -9.33
N ILE A 226 36.56 -8.00 -9.63
CA ILE A 226 37.15 -6.98 -10.50
C ILE A 226 38.19 -6.15 -9.75
N ALA A 227 37.90 -5.72 -8.51
CA ALA A 227 38.78 -4.86 -7.72
C ALA A 227 40.02 -5.58 -7.17
N TRP A 228 39.90 -6.86 -6.82
CA TRP A 228 40.99 -7.65 -6.23
C TRP A 228 41.18 -9.02 -6.91
N PRO A 229 41.60 -9.06 -8.18
CA PRO A 229 41.70 -10.30 -8.96
C PRO A 229 42.69 -11.33 -8.36
N LEU A 230 43.70 -10.87 -7.62
CA LEU A 230 44.73 -11.73 -7.00
C LEU A 230 44.45 -12.13 -5.55
N ARG A 231 43.46 -11.50 -4.90
CA ARG A 231 43.12 -11.70 -3.48
C ARG A 231 41.69 -12.20 -3.26
N SER A 232 40.83 -12.14 -4.27
CA SER A 232 39.43 -12.56 -4.17
C SER A 232 39.34 -14.09 -3.99
N PRO A 233 38.90 -14.59 -2.81
CA PRO A 233 38.61 -16.00 -2.67
C PRO A 233 37.40 -16.35 -3.55
N ARG A 234 37.58 -17.30 -4.48
CA ARG A 234 36.49 -17.75 -5.34
C ARG A 234 35.36 -18.32 -4.48
N LEU A 235 34.16 -17.77 -4.62
CA LEU A 235 32.99 -18.24 -3.89
C LEU A 235 32.68 -19.69 -4.26
N SER A 236 32.72 -20.58 -3.27
CA SER A 236 32.39 -21.99 -3.50
C SER A 236 30.88 -22.18 -3.66
N LEU A 237 30.48 -23.19 -4.43
CA LEU A 237 29.05 -23.49 -4.63
C LEU A 237 28.34 -23.87 -3.32
N ARG A 238 29.06 -24.44 -2.34
CA ARG A 238 28.51 -24.72 -1.00
C ARG A 238 28.23 -23.43 -0.25
N SER A 239 29.20 -22.53 -0.21
CA SER A 239 29.04 -21.22 0.45
C SER A 239 27.92 -20.41 -0.20
N ALA A 240 27.84 -20.39 -1.53
CA ALA A 240 26.76 -19.71 -2.25
C ALA A 240 25.36 -20.22 -1.89
N ARG A 241 25.19 -21.54 -1.73
CA ARG A 241 23.92 -22.12 -1.26
C ARG A 241 23.59 -21.70 0.17
N SER A 242 24.58 -21.68 1.06
CA SER A 242 24.40 -21.21 2.44
C SER A 242 24.02 -19.73 2.49
N VAL A 243 24.65 -18.89 1.67
CA VAL A 243 24.30 -17.46 1.55
C VAL A 243 22.87 -17.29 1.04
N LEU A 244 22.50 -18.01 -0.02
CA LEU A 244 21.14 -17.96 -0.56
C LEU A 244 20.09 -18.43 0.46
N ALA A 245 20.37 -19.50 1.19
CA ALA A 245 19.48 -19.95 2.27
C ALA A 245 19.33 -18.88 3.37
N GLY A 246 20.42 -18.18 3.71
CA GLY A 246 20.39 -17.02 4.61
C GLY A 246 19.57 -15.85 4.08
N ILE A 247 19.70 -15.53 2.78
CA ILE A 247 18.91 -14.49 2.12
C ILE A 247 17.41 -14.83 2.15
N TRP A 248 17.04 -16.07 1.82
CA TRP A 248 15.65 -16.53 1.89
C TRP A 248 15.09 -16.48 3.32
N ALA A 249 15.87 -16.93 4.30
CA ALA A 249 15.47 -16.87 5.70
C ALA A 249 15.31 -15.42 6.18
N LEU A 250 16.20 -14.52 5.77
CA LEU A 250 16.11 -13.09 6.09
C LEU A 250 14.89 -12.44 5.42
N GLY A 251 14.65 -12.69 4.13
CA GLY A 251 13.48 -12.15 3.42
C GLY A 251 12.16 -12.62 4.04
N LEU A 252 12.07 -13.90 4.42
CA LEU A 252 10.90 -14.43 5.13
C LEU A 252 10.76 -13.84 6.53
N LEU A 253 11.86 -13.69 7.28
CA LEU A 253 11.84 -13.07 8.60
C LEU A 253 11.35 -11.63 8.51
N LEU A 254 11.82 -10.86 7.52
CA LEU A 254 11.35 -9.49 7.29
C LEU A 254 9.87 -9.47 6.93
N ALA A 255 9.40 -10.35 6.05
CA ALA A 255 7.98 -10.41 5.70
C ALA A 255 7.08 -10.84 6.89
N LEU A 256 7.54 -11.73 7.76
CA LEU A 256 6.73 -12.25 8.88
C LEU A 256 6.81 -11.42 10.16
N ALA A 257 7.92 -10.69 10.39
CA ALA A 257 8.10 -9.85 11.57
C ALA A 257 6.93 -8.88 11.83
N PRO A 258 6.45 -8.09 10.85
CA PRO A 258 5.34 -7.17 11.09
C PRO A 258 4.00 -7.90 11.30
N VAL A 259 3.80 -9.09 10.72
CA VAL A 259 2.60 -9.92 10.96
C VAL A 259 2.55 -10.40 12.40
N MET A 260 3.70 -10.77 12.97
CA MET A 260 3.79 -11.22 14.37
C MET A 260 3.63 -10.05 15.35
N TYR A 261 4.19 -8.89 15.03
CA TYR A 261 4.20 -7.72 15.91
C TYR A 261 2.88 -6.93 15.89
N TYR A 262 2.32 -6.67 14.71
CA TYR A 262 1.11 -5.87 14.53
C TYR A 262 -0.17 -6.72 14.46
N ARG A 263 -0.30 -7.73 15.33
CA ARG A 263 -1.41 -8.69 15.33
C ARG A 263 -2.80 -8.08 15.63
N SER A 264 -2.91 -6.78 15.89
CA SER A 264 -4.11 -6.13 16.42
C SER A 264 -4.84 -5.25 15.38
N LYS A 265 -5.98 -5.77 14.92
CA LYS A 265 -7.15 -5.11 14.32
C LYS A 265 -7.11 -4.57 12.88
N GLN A 266 -5.96 -4.21 12.30
CA GLN A 266 -5.82 -4.05 10.85
C GLN A 266 -4.45 -4.62 10.48
N GLY A 267 -4.41 -5.68 9.68
CA GLY A 267 -3.16 -6.37 9.37
C GLY A 267 -2.17 -5.41 8.70
N PHE A 268 -0.87 -5.53 9.01
CA PHE A 268 0.18 -4.68 8.44
C PHE A 268 0.14 -4.57 6.91
N TYR A 269 -0.25 -5.66 6.23
CA TYR A 269 -0.42 -5.68 4.78
C TYR A 269 -1.78 -5.15 4.31
N GLY A 270 -2.80 -5.15 5.16
CA GLY A 270 -4.17 -4.76 4.87
C GLY A 270 -4.47 -3.27 5.00
N THR A 271 -3.46 -2.42 4.89
CA THR A 271 -3.65 -0.96 4.94
C THR A 271 -4.13 -0.38 3.61
N ASN A 272 -3.86 -1.08 2.50
CA ASN A 272 -4.33 -0.78 1.15
C ASN A 272 -4.94 -2.02 0.47
N GLY A 273 -5.69 -1.79 -0.62
CA GLY A 273 -6.34 -2.87 -1.37
C GLY A 273 -5.36 -3.83 -2.06
N LEU A 274 -4.13 -3.40 -2.34
CA LEU A 274 -3.12 -4.24 -2.98
C LEU A 274 -2.45 -5.23 -2.03
N CYS A 275 -2.70 -5.12 -0.73
CA CYS A 275 -2.06 -5.93 0.29
C CYS A 275 -0.54 -5.76 0.37
N PHE A 276 -0.02 -4.61 -0.10
CA PHE A 276 1.41 -4.38 -0.25
C PHE A 276 1.92 -3.42 0.84
N PRO A 277 3.05 -3.70 1.51
CA PRO A 277 3.50 -2.96 2.70
C PRO A 277 4.22 -1.65 2.35
N LEU A 278 3.64 -0.82 1.48
CA LEU A 278 4.22 0.47 1.12
C LEU A 278 3.51 1.59 1.87
N HIS A 279 4.03 1.88 3.06
CA HIS A 279 3.60 3.00 3.90
C HIS A 279 4.61 4.14 3.73
N LEU A 280 4.71 4.79 2.58
CA LEU A 280 5.65 5.91 2.41
C LEU A 280 4.99 7.27 2.64
N ASP A 281 3.71 7.38 2.32
CA ASP A 281 3.01 8.67 2.26
C ASP A 281 2.52 9.18 3.63
N ASP A 282 2.39 8.30 4.62
CA ASP A 282 1.85 8.64 5.94
C ASP A 282 2.80 8.23 7.09
N PRO A 283 3.54 9.19 7.69
CA PRO A 283 4.47 8.92 8.78
C PRO A 283 3.78 8.51 10.09
N TRP A 284 2.45 8.62 10.18
CA TRP A 284 1.67 8.30 11.36
C TRP A 284 1.19 6.84 11.40
N VAL A 285 1.38 6.08 10.31
CA VAL A 285 0.98 4.67 10.25
C VAL A 285 1.99 3.78 10.99
N PRO A 286 1.54 2.90 11.93
CA PRO A 286 2.41 1.94 12.60
C PRO A 286 3.13 1.05 11.58
N GLY A 287 4.47 1.13 11.56
CA GLY A 287 5.30 0.38 10.61
C GLY A 287 5.76 1.17 9.37
N TRP A 288 5.46 2.47 9.28
CA TRP A 288 6.08 3.38 8.30
C TRP A 288 7.61 3.30 8.35
N LEU A 289 8.21 3.44 9.55
CA LEU A 289 9.66 3.35 9.73
C LEU A 289 10.22 2.00 9.28
N TYR A 290 9.48 0.91 9.57
CA TYR A 290 9.87 -0.42 9.16
C TYR A 290 9.87 -0.56 7.62
N SER A 291 8.80 -0.11 6.98
CA SER A 291 8.66 -0.11 5.52
C SER A 291 9.75 0.77 4.86
N ALA A 292 10.00 1.96 5.42
CA ALA A 292 11.05 2.85 4.95
C ALA A 292 12.46 2.25 5.11
N LEU A 293 12.77 1.63 6.24
CA LEU A 293 14.07 0.97 6.44
C LEU A 293 14.29 -0.19 5.47
N VAL A 294 13.24 -0.97 5.22
CA VAL A 294 13.29 -2.11 4.32
C VAL A 294 13.44 -1.64 2.86
N PHE A 295 12.55 -0.77 2.38
CA PHE A 295 12.54 -0.36 0.96
C PHE A 295 13.52 0.77 0.61
N VAL A 296 13.88 1.65 1.54
CA VAL A 296 14.81 2.76 1.30
C VAL A 296 16.19 2.44 1.89
N GLY A 297 16.25 1.88 3.10
CA GLY A 297 17.51 1.58 3.78
C GLY A 297 18.32 0.50 3.08
N ILE A 298 17.69 -0.56 2.58
CA ILE A 298 18.39 -1.63 1.84
C ILE A 298 18.79 -1.16 0.43
N ASN A 299 17.96 -0.33 -0.22
CA ASN A 299 18.22 0.19 -1.56
C ASN A 299 19.28 1.32 -1.64
N GLN A 300 19.64 1.96 -0.52
CA GLN A 300 20.73 2.96 -0.50
C GLN A 300 22.13 2.37 -0.30
N VAL A 301 22.26 1.06 -0.06
CA VAL A 301 23.55 0.38 0.07
C VAL A 301 24.00 -0.26 -1.26
N GLY A 302 23.20 -0.10 -2.34
CA GLY A 302 23.47 -0.60 -3.70
C GLY A 302 24.18 0.41 -4.60
#